data_AF-A0A060HSN5-F1
#
_entry.id   AF-A0A060HSN5-F1
#
_cell.length_a   1.000
_cell.length_b   1.000
_cell.length_c   1.000
_cell.angle_alpha   90.00
_cell.angle_beta   90.00
_cell.angle_gamma   90.00
#
_symmetry.space_group_name_H-M   'P 1'
#
loop_
_entity.id
_entity.type
_entity.pdbx_description
1 polymer ?
#
loop_
_entity_poly.entity_id
_entity_poly.type
_entity_poly.pdbx_seq_one_letter_code
_entity_poly.pdbx_strand_id
1 'polypeptide(L)' 'MGSNSRSEAFAIPLEIDDHYKRYRKEPWEVEYGQFGYCDLCNSRIDEFGYCACGGAAD' A
#
# COMPACT_ATOMS: atom_id res chain seq x y z
N MET A 1 12.19 12.39 -22.48
CA MET A 1 11.17 11.93 -21.51
C MET A 1 11.64 12.32 -20.12
N GLY A 2 10.85 13.12 -19.41
CA GLY A 2 11.25 13.83 -18.19
C GLY A 2 11.39 12.92 -16.97
N SER A 3 12.37 13.27 -16.16
CA SER A 3 12.89 12.58 -14.97
C SER A 3 11.82 12.39 -13.88
N ASN A 4 11.58 11.15 -13.48
CA ASN A 4 10.68 10.84 -12.36
C ASN A 4 11.42 11.13 -11.04
N SER A 5 11.20 12.33 -10.51
CA SER A 5 11.86 12.87 -9.33
C SER A 5 11.30 12.23 -8.07
N ARG A 6 11.81 11.05 -7.70
CA ARG A 6 11.66 10.50 -6.34
C ARG A 6 12.68 11.21 -5.45
N SER A 7 12.20 11.96 -4.47
CA SER A 7 13.02 12.68 -3.50
C SER A 7 14.11 11.78 -2.89
N GLU A 8 15.38 12.15 -3.08
CA GLU A 8 16.60 11.40 -2.75
C GLU A 8 16.89 11.25 -1.23
N ALA A 9 15.88 10.98 -0.40
CA ALA A 9 16.11 10.68 1.01
C ALA A 9 16.01 9.17 1.31
N PHE A 10 15.07 8.43 0.68
CA PHE A 10 14.85 7.00 0.97
C PHE A 10 14.18 6.26 -0.21
N ALA A 11 14.72 6.38 -1.42
CA ALA A 11 14.21 5.58 -2.54
C ALA A 11 14.58 4.11 -2.32
N ILE A 12 13.64 3.30 -1.79
CA ILE A 12 13.81 1.85 -1.65
C ILE A 12 14.09 1.29 -3.07
N PRO A 13 15.18 0.54 -3.29
CA PRO A 13 15.41 -0.11 -4.58
C PRO A 13 14.23 -1.00 -4.96
N LEU A 14 13.74 -0.89 -6.20
CA LEU A 14 12.57 -1.65 -6.69
C LEU A 14 12.74 -3.17 -6.54
N GLU A 15 13.98 -3.65 -6.53
CA GLU A 15 14.33 -5.06 -6.33
C GLU A 15 14.03 -5.58 -4.90
N ILE A 16 13.94 -4.70 -3.90
CA ILE A 16 13.59 -5.05 -2.51
C ILE A 16 12.28 -4.40 -2.04
N ASP A 17 11.65 -3.59 -2.88
CA ASP A 17 10.37 -2.96 -2.59
C ASP A 17 9.20 -3.94 -2.83
N ASP A 18 8.97 -4.80 -1.85
CA ASP A 18 7.90 -5.80 -1.92
C ASP A 18 6.49 -5.20 -1.90
N HIS A 19 6.34 -3.99 -1.35
CA HIS A 19 5.08 -3.26 -1.40
C HIS A 19 4.80 -2.82 -2.85
N TYR A 20 5.73 -2.11 -3.48
CA TYR A 20 5.58 -1.68 -4.87
C TYR A 20 5.47 -2.87 -5.84
N LYS A 21 6.16 -3.99 -5.58
CA LYS A 21 5.99 -5.21 -6.39
C LYS A 21 4.57 -5.78 -6.31
N ARG A 22 3.97 -5.80 -5.12
CA ARG A 22 2.63 -6.36 -4.89
C ARG A 22 1.52 -5.43 -5.36
N TYR A 23 1.60 -4.15 -5.00
CA TYR A 23 0.52 -3.18 -5.16
C TYR A 23 0.73 -2.22 -6.34
N ARG A 24 1.95 -2.16 -6.92
CA ARG A 24 2.33 -1.26 -8.01
C ARG A 24 2.10 0.22 -7.70
N LYS A 25 2.12 0.56 -6.41
CA LYS A 25 1.93 1.89 -5.83
C LYS A 25 2.86 2.04 -4.63
N GLU A 26 3.12 3.28 -4.23
CA GLU A 26 3.84 3.56 -2.98
C GLU A 26 2.90 3.41 -1.76
N PRO A 27 3.42 3.14 -0.55
CA PRO A 27 2.58 2.91 0.65
C PRO A 27 1.60 4.02 1.00
N TRP A 28 1.94 5.28 0.66
CA TRP A 28 1.09 6.45 0.91
C TRP A 28 0.08 6.72 -0.22
N GLU A 29 0.21 6.04 -1.36
CA GLU A 29 -0.75 6.12 -2.47
C GLU A 29 -1.90 5.11 -2.31
N VAL A 30 -1.82 4.21 -1.34
CA VAL A 30 -2.87 3.24 -1.05
C VAL A 30 -4.07 3.93 -0.40
N GLU A 31 -5.25 3.79 -1.00
CA GLU A 31 -6.47 4.37 -0.45
C GLU A 31 -7.10 3.46 0.61
N TYR A 32 -7.21 3.98 1.83
CA TYR A 32 -7.82 3.30 2.99
C TYR A 32 -9.22 3.86 3.36
N GLY A 33 -9.77 4.74 2.53
CA GLY A 33 -11.00 5.47 2.83
C GLY A 33 -12.30 4.79 2.38
N GLN A 34 -12.22 3.77 1.52
CA GLN A 34 -13.41 3.22 0.86
C GLN A 34 -14.12 2.13 1.67
N PHE A 35 -13.38 1.26 2.36
CA PHE A 35 -13.93 0.02 2.93
C PHE A 35 -14.06 0.03 4.46
N GLY A 36 -13.55 1.05 5.15
CA GLY A 36 -13.66 1.19 6.60
C GLY A 36 -12.60 0.40 7.38
N TYR A 37 -12.99 -0.14 8.54
CA TYR A 37 -12.11 -0.88 9.44
C TYR A 37 -12.51 -2.36 9.45
N CYS A 38 -11.51 -3.26 9.54
CA CYS A 38 -11.72 -4.69 9.68
C CYS A 38 -12.21 -5.04 11.09
N ASP A 39 -13.28 -5.82 11.21
CA ASP A 39 -13.87 -6.21 12.51
C ASP A 39 -12.94 -7.09 13.38
N LEU A 40 -11.98 -7.78 12.76
CA LEU A 40 -11.07 -8.69 13.47
C LEU A 40 -9.87 -7.97 14.09
N CYS A 41 -9.20 -7.11 13.30
CA CYS A 41 -7.96 -6.46 13.71
C CYS A 41 -8.11 -4.95 13.92
N ASN A 42 -9.31 -4.41 13.71
CA ASN A 42 -9.64 -2.99 13.79
C ASN A 42 -8.68 -2.08 13.00
N SER A 43 -8.06 -2.62 11.95
CA SER A 43 -7.18 -1.88 11.04
C SER A 43 -7.96 -1.46 9.80
N ARG A 44 -7.51 -0.38 9.15
CA ARG A 44 -8.16 0.08 7.91
C ARG A 44 -8.02 -0.95 6.80
N ILE A 45 -9.09 -1.10 6.03
CA ILE A 45 -9.13 -1.94 4.84
C ILE A 45 -8.67 -1.09 3.65
N ASP A 46 -7.70 -1.62 2.89
CA ASP A 46 -7.21 -0.98 1.68
C ASP A 46 -8.16 -1.16 0.49
N GLU A 47 -7.88 -0.45 -0.61
CA GLU A 47 -8.66 -0.51 -1.84
C GLU A 47 -8.72 -1.90 -2.50
N PHE A 48 -7.83 -2.81 -2.11
CA PHE A 48 -7.79 -4.19 -2.59
C PHE A 48 -8.60 -5.13 -1.68
N GLY A 49 -9.25 -4.59 -0.66
CA GLY A 49 -10.04 -5.35 0.30
C GLY A 49 -9.20 -6.06 1.35
N TYR A 50 -7.94 -5.68 1.59
CA TYR A 50 -7.10 -6.32 2.60
C TYR A 50 -6.94 -5.47 3.87
N CYS A 51 -6.93 -6.13 5.03
CA CYS A 51 -6.53 -5.55 6.31
C CYS A 51 -5.03 -5.77 6.58
N ALA A 52 -4.48 -5.10 7.61
CA ALA A 52 -3.15 -5.39 8.16
C ALA A 52 -2.97 -6.84 8.66
N CYS A 53 -4.08 -7.54 8.91
CA CYS A 53 -4.10 -8.94 9.30
C CYS A 53 -3.96 -9.93 8.12
N GLY A 54 -3.94 -9.45 6.87
CA GLY A 54 -3.91 -10.28 5.67
C GLY A 54 -5.23 -11.01 5.37
N GLY A 55 -6.25 -10.82 6.21
CA GLY A 55 -7.61 -11.21 5.91
C GLY A 55 -8.15 -10.35 4.77
N ALA A 56 -8.61 -11.00 3.70
CA ALA A 56 -9.54 -10.36 2.80
C ALA A 56 -10.76 -9.94 3.63
N ALA A 57 -11.18 -8.69 3.52
CA ALA A 57 -12.48 -8.24 3.95
C ALA A 57 -13.51 -8.94 3.06
N ASP A 58 -13.84 -10.18 3.41
CA ASP A 58 -15.01 -10.91 2.88
C ASP A 58 -16.24 -10.53 3.72
#